data_AF-A0A2K3LRV1-F1
#
_entry.id   AF-A0A2K3LRV1-F1
#
_cell.length_a   1.000
_cell.length_b   1.000
_cell.length_c   1.000
_cell.angle_alpha   90.00
_cell.angle_beta   90.00
_cell.angle_gamma   90.00
#
_symmetry.space_group_name_H-M   'P 1'
#
loop_
_entity.id
_entity.type
_entity.pdbx_description
1 polymer ?
#
loop_
_entity_poly.entity_id
_entity_poly.type
_entity_poly.pdbx_seq_one_letter_code
_entity_poly.pdbx_strand_id
1 'polypeptide(L)'
;MENIPNKGRGLIATQDLKAGQIILTESPLLLYSASPLFTPAPSPYCHHCFRTLNPSQTFSCPSCSNYNFCSQKCLSIALNSSHSPWTCQTLSHLQNPTSPLLEKPSEVQVQARFIVAAYNIAIHTPSIIQTILSLHGDPNDHDSIVDNAKFLHSLISPFCPPNMNFSAELAAKLIAKERLNSFCLMEPYSPKGPQRSIKAYVIYHKATFFNHDCIPNACRFDYVENGEPGDEHNTDIVIRLIKDVDVGSEICISYFRINKDYLTRKRILMEDYGFSCACDRCKIEANWNDGENNSDLPHVIFLSKFVCDKENCAGTLAPLPPKDGEKSNVLECNFCGNLKVDSSP
;
A
#
# COMPACT_ATOMS: atom_id res chain seq x y z
N MET A 1 8.97 17.20 7.70
CA MET A 1 7.50 17.15 7.56
C MET A 1 6.98 18.52 7.92
N GLU A 2 6.16 19.11 7.07
CA GLU A 2 5.62 20.46 7.22
C GLU A 2 4.14 20.48 6.87
N ASN A 3 3.43 21.53 7.27
CA ASN A 3 2.04 21.73 6.86
C ASN A 3 2.01 22.49 5.53
N ILE A 4 1.57 21.81 4.48
CA ILE A 4 1.49 22.30 3.11
C ILE A 4 0.09 22.90 2.89
N PRO A 5 0.00 24.15 2.41
CA PRO A 5 -1.28 24.81 2.15
C PRO A 5 -2.21 23.95 1.28
N ASN A 6 -3.43 23.71 1.76
CA ASN A 6 -4.47 22.92 1.09
C ASN A 6 -4.14 21.43 0.85
N LYS A 7 -3.01 20.91 1.37
CA LYS A 7 -2.66 19.48 1.31
C LYS A 7 -2.45 18.83 2.69
N GLY A 8 -2.43 19.63 3.76
CA GLY A 8 -2.17 19.12 5.11
C GLY A 8 -0.69 18.78 5.30
N ARG A 9 -0.36 17.71 6.02
CA ARG A 9 1.04 17.35 6.27
C ARG A 9 1.71 16.82 5.00
N GLY A 10 2.92 17.25 4.72
CA GLY A 10 3.74 16.79 3.60
C GLY A 10 5.22 16.68 3.96
N LEU A 11 5.99 16.06 3.07
CA LEU A 11 7.44 15.91 3.21
C LEU A 11 8.17 16.92 2.31
N ILE A 12 9.09 17.68 2.90
CA ILE A 12 9.91 18.67 2.21
C ILE A 12 11.37 18.20 2.20
N ALA A 13 12.06 18.41 1.08
CA ALA A 13 13.50 18.15 0.98
C ALA A 13 14.29 19.15 1.84
N THR A 14 15.09 18.65 2.78
CA THR A 14 15.93 19.50 3.66
C THR A 14 17.31 19.82 3.07
N GLN A 15 17.61 19.26 1.90
CA GLN A 15 18.83 19.43 1.13
C GLN A 15 18.52 19.12 -0.34
N ASP A 16 19.44 19.44 -1.24
CA ASP A 16 19.33 18.99 -2.63
C ASP A 16 19.45 17.46 -2.70
N LEU A 17 18.55 16.83 -3.45
CA LEU A 17 18.49 15.40 -3.62
C LEU A 17 18.62 15.04 -5.11
N LYS A 18 19.25 13.91 -5.39
CA LYS A 18 19.55 13.50 -6.78
C LYS A 18 18.59 12.44 -7.29
N ALA A 19 18.32 12.47 -8.59
CA ALA A 19 17.55 11.43 -9.26
C ALA A 19 18.12 10.03 -8.96
N GLY A 20 17.24 9.06 -8.72
CA GLY A 20 17.61 7.70 -8.31
C GLY A 20 17.92 7.54 -6.81
N GLN A 21 18.10 8.62 -6.04
CA GLN A 21 18.36 8.50 -4.61
C GLN A 21 17.19 7.84 -3.87
N ILE A 22 17.50 6.86 -3.02
CA ILE A 22 16.53 6.29 -2.07
C ILE A 22 16.41 7.24 -0.89
N ILE A 23 15.20 7.73 -0.64
CA ILE A 23 14.91 8.71 0.41
C ILE A 23 14.13 8.12 1.58
N LEU A 24 13.54 6.94 1.39
CA LEU A 24 12.87 6.18 2.45
C LEU A 24 12.97 4.68 2.13
N THR A 25 13.38 3.92 3.14
CA THR A 25 13.09 2.48 3.26
C THR A 25 12.36 2.30 4.58
N GLU A 26 11.21 1.65 4.56
CA GLU A 26 10.36 1.52 5.75
C GLU A 26 9.64 0.16 5.79
N SER A 27 9.65 -0.47 6.97
CA SER A 27 8.89 -1.69 7.23
C SER A 27 7.44 -1.39 7.67
N PRO A 28 6.50 -2.32 7.46
CA PRO A 28 5.09 -2.11 7.80
C PRO A 28 4.81 -1.83 9.28
N LEU A 29 3.88 -0.92 9.58
CA LEU A 29 3.21 -0.87 10.89
C LEU A 29 2.14 -1.95 11.03
N LEU A 30 1.40 -2.18 9.95
CA LEU A 30 0.28 -3.11 9.89
C LEU A 30 0.22 -3.70 8.49
N LEU A 31 0.04 -5.01 8.40
CA LEU A 31 0.04 -5.79 7.17
C LEU A 31 -1.04 -6.88 7.25
N TYR A 32 -1.90 -6.99 6.23
CA TYR A 32 -2.96 -8.00 6.19
C TYR A 32 -3.30 -8.41 4.75
N SER A 33 -3.88 -9.61 4.60
CA SER A 33 -4.25 -10.17 3.30
C SER A 33 -5.43 -9.44 2.68
N ALA A 34 -5.35 -9.20 1.37
CA ALA A 34 -6.46 -8.68 0.57
C ALA A 34 -7.43 -9.79 0.11
N SER A 35 -7.16 -11.05 0.47
CA SER A 35 -8.04 -12.18 0.16
C SER A 35 -9.26 -12.18 1.10
N PRO A 36 -10.50 -12.32 0.60
CA PRO A 36 -11.68 -12.52 1.45
C PRO A 36 -11.53 -13.67 2.46
N LEU A 37 -12.36 -13.68 3.51
CA LEU A 37 -12.25 -14.70 4.57
C LEU A 37 -12.64 -16.09 4.07
N PHE A 38 -13.62 -16.18 3.18
CA PHE A 38 -14.17 -17.43 2.65
C PHE A 38 -13.57 -17.82 1.29
N THR A 39 -12.45 -17.22 0.88
CA THR A 39 -11.73 -17.66 -0.30
C THR A 39 -11.18 -19.08 -0.09
N PRO A 40 -11.30 -20.00 -1.06
CA PRO A 40 -10.81 -21.37 -0.93
C PRO A 40 -9.33 -21.42 -0.54
N ALA A 41 -9.01 -22.22 0.47
CA ALA A 41 -7.64 -22.55 0.85
C ALA A 41 -6.99 -23.54 -0.13
N PRO A 42 -5.65 -23.60 -0.22
CA PRO A 42 -4.68 -22.79 0.52
C PRO A 42 -4.37 -21.45 -0.16
N SER A 43 -4.09 -20.42 0.65
CA SER A 43 -3.45 -19.20 0.14
C SER A 43 -2.07 -19.56 -0.45
N PRO A 44 -1.71 -19.05 -1.63
CA PRO A 44 -0.41 -19.29 -2.24
C PRO A 44 0.72 -18.48 -1.57
N TYR A 45 0.43 -17.64 -0.58
CA TYR A 45 1.40 -16.76 0.07
C TYR A 45 1.68 -17.12 1.52
N CYS A 46 2.91 -16.84 1.94
CA CYS A 46 3.31 -16.84 3.34
C CYS A 46 2.41 -15.85 4.11
N HIS A 47 1.76 -16.32 5.18
CA HIS A 47 0.85 -15.49 5.98
C HIS A 47 1.55 -14.48 6.89
N HIS A 48 2.88 -14.38 6.79
CA HIS A 48 3.68 -13.38 7.48
C HIS A 48 4.27 -12.37 6.49
N CYS A 49 5.13 -12.83 5.56
CA CYS A 49 5.88 -11.95 4.68
C CYS A 49 5.31 -11.85 3.24
N PHE A 50 4.20 -12.53 2.93
CA PHE A 50 3.55 -12.52 1.61
C PHE A 50 4.38 -12.98 0.41
N ARG A 51 5.56 -13.58 0.64
CA ARG A 51 6.29 -14.34 -0.38
C ARG A 51 5.44 -15.51 -0.88
N THR A 52 5.51 -15.79 -2.18
CA THR A 52 4.93 -17.01 -2.76
C THR A 52 5.50 -18.28 -2.12
N LEU A 53 4.62 -19.17 -1.68
CA LEU A 53 5.00 -20.42 -1.03
C LEU A 53 5.44 -21.45 -2.06
N ASN A 54 6.53 -22.16 -1.75
CA ASN A 54 6.86 -23.42 -2.41
C ASN A 54 6.11 -24.55 -1.67
N PRO A 55 5.15 -25.26 -2.32
CA PRO A 55 4.35 -26.29 -1.65
C PRO A 55 5.17 -27.39 -0.96
N SER A 56 6.37 -27.67 -1.46
CA SER A 56 7.28 -28.68 -0.91
C SER A 56 8.01 -28.23 0.37
N GLN A 57 7.98 -26.93 0.69
CA GLN A 57 8.74 -26.32 1.79
C GLN A 57 7.87 -25.29 2.51
N THR A 58 6.82 -25.75 3.18
CA THR A 58 5.93 -24.91 3.99
C THR A 58 5.89 -25.37 5.44
N PHE A 59 5.63 -24.41 6.33
CA PHE A 59 5.41 -24.65 7.75
C PHE A 59 3.99 -24.20 8.07
N SER A 60 3.16 -25.12 8.58
CA SER A 60 1.76 -24.81 8.92
C SER A 60 1.63 -24.37 10.38
N CYS A 61 0.66 -23.50 10.66
CA CYS A 61 0.27 -23.15 12.02
C CYS A 61 -0.15 -24.41 12.80
N PRO A 62 0.44 -24.70 13.97
CA PRO A 62 0.17 -25.93 14.71
C PRO A 62 -1.24 -25.98 15.32
N SER A 63 -1.94 -24.84 15.40
CA SER A 63 -3.27 -24.76 16.02
C SER A 63 -4.41 -24.90 15.01
N CYS A 64 -4.34 -24.22 13.86
CA CYS A 64 -5.43 -24.22 12.88
C CYS A 64 -5.12 -24.98 11.59
N SER A 65 -3.84 -25.27 11.30
CA SER A 65 -3.36 -25.89 10.05
C SER A 65 -3.75 -25.18 8.74
N ASN A 66 -4.52 -24.08 8.80
CA ASN A 66 -5.02 -23.34 7.64
C ASN A 66 -4.05 -22.26 7.14
N TYR A 67 -3.09 -21.86 7.98
CA TYR A 67 -2.14 -20.78 7.71
C TYR A 67 -0.74 -21.37 7.51
N ASN A 68 -0.11 -21.02 6.39
CA ASN A 68 1.20 -21.53 5.98
C ASN A 68 2.26 -20.42 5.89
N PHE A 69 3.51 -20.79 6.18
CA PHE A 69 4.67 -19.90 6.24
C PHE A 69 5.83 -20.46 5.43
N CYS A 70 6.64 -19.57 4.83
CA CYS A 70 7.76 -19.98 3.96
C CYS A 70 9.00 -20.48 4.70
N SER A 71 9.08 -20.26 6.02
CA SER A 71 10.21 -20.69 6.84
C SER A 71 9.79 -20.83 8.30
N GLN A 72 10.57 -21.61 9.07
CA GLN A 72 10.40 -21.69 10.53
C GLN A 72 10.51 -20.32 11.20
N LYS A 73 11.37 -19.43 10.68
CA LYS A 73 11.51 -18.05 11.15
C LYS A 73 10.19 -17.27 10.99
N CYS A 74 9.58 -17.31 9.79
CA CYS A 74 8.29 -16.65 9.57
C CYS A 74 7.18 -17.21 10.47
N LEU A 75 7.12 -18.55 10.66
CA LEU A 75 6.17 -19.17 11.59
C LEU A 75 6.38 -18.63 13.02
N SER A 76 7.61 -18.68 13.53
CA SER A 76 7.93 -18.23 14.89
C SER A 76 7.61 -16.76 15.12
N ILE A 77 7.91 -15.88 14.16
CA ILE A 77 7.56 -14.45 14.26
C ILE A 77 6.05 -14.27 14.22
N ALA A 78 5.36 -14.93 13.28
CA ALA A 78 3.92 -14.80 13.11
C ALA A 78 3.14 -15.20 14.37
N LEU A 79 3.52 -16.31 15.03
CA LEU A 79 2.87 -16.77 16.26
C LEU A 79 2.98 -15.77 17.44
N ASN A 80 3.91 -14.81 17.37
CA ASN A 80 4.07 -13.74 18.36
C ASN A 80 3.64 -12.37 17.83
N SER A 81 3.14 -12.28 16.59
CA SER A 81 2.77 -11.03 15.94
C SER A 81 1.54 -11.23 15.03
N SER A 82 1.72 -11.30 13.71
CA SER A 82 0.65 -11.27 12.71
C SER A 82 -0.35 -12.44 12.76
N HIS A 83 -0.02 -13.53 13.43
CA HIS A 83 -0.86 -14.70 13.64
C HIS A 83 -0.73 -15.25 15.07
N SER A 84 -0.87 -14.35 16.07
CA SER A 84 -0.93 -14.73 17.49
C SER A 84 -2.02 -15.78 17.77
N PRO A 85 -2.00 -16.47 18.93
CA PRO A 85 -3.08 -17.37 19.32
C PRO A 85 -4.47 -16.72 19.25
N TRP A 86 -4.57 -15.45 19.65
CA TRP A 86 -5.81 -14.68 19.59
C TRP A 86 -6.27 -14.45 18.14
N THR A 87 -5.35 -14.02 17.26
CA THR A 87 -5.65 -13.83 15.83
C THR A 87 -6.07 -15.15 15.17
N CYS A 88 -5.35 -16.24 15.46
CA CYS A 88 -5.64 -17.57 14.94
C CYS A 88 -7.04 -18.04 15.32
N GLN A 89 -7.39 -17.96 16.62
CA GLN A 89 -8.70 -18.34 17.12
C GLN A 89 -9.82 -17.47 16.54
N THR A 90 -9.63 -16.15 16.53
CA THR A 90 -10.63 -15.20 16.04
C THR A 90 -10.91 -15.40 14.56
N LEU A 91 -9.87 -15.50 13.71
CA LEU A 91 -10.06 -15.72 12.28
C LEU A 91 -10.74 -17.07 12.00
N SER A 92 -10.38 -18.12 12.73
CA SER A 92 -11.02 -19.43 12.59
C SER A 92 -12.52 -19.37 12.94
N HIS A 93 -12.90 -18.57 13.94
CA HIS A 93 -14.30 -18.37 14.29
C HIS A 93 -15.05 -17.55 13.22
N LEU A 94 -14.45 -16.47 12.73
CA LEU A 94 -15.05 -15.64 11.68
C LEU A 94 -15.27 -16.41 10.37
N GLN A 95 -14.44 -17.43 10.10
CA GLN A 95 -14.52 -18.34 8.96
C GLN A 95 -15.50 -19.52 9.17
N ASN A 96 -16.24 -19.57 10.27
CA ASN A 96 -17.26 -20.60 10.48
C ASN A 96 -18.35 -20.49 9.38
N PRO A 97 -18.82 -21.60 8.78
CA PRO A 97 -19.90 -21.60 7.80
C PRO A 97 -21.20 -20.92 8.26
N THR A 98 -21.45 -20.82 9.57
CA THR A 98 -22.62 -20.13 10.13
C THR A 98 -22.37 -18.64 10.41
N SER A 99 -21.18 -18.12 10.09
CA SER A 99 -20.82 -16.73 10.32
C SER A 99 -21.62 -15.81 9.39
N PRO A 100 -22.23 -14.73 9.91
CA PRO A 100 -22.96 -13.77 9.07
C PRO A 100 -22.05 -13.01 8.11
N LEU A 101 -20.71 -13.12 8.24
CA LEU A 101 -19.76 -12.59 7.27
C LEU A 101 -19.82 -13.29 5.91
N LEU A 102 -20.32 -14.54 5.85
CA LEU A 102 -20.38 -15.30 4.59
C LEU A 102 -21.27 -14.60 3.54
N GLU A 103 -22.32 -13.93 3.98
CA GLU A 103 -23.27 -13.21 3.12
C GLU A 103 -22.82 -11.77 2.81
N LYS A 104 -21.72 -11.31 3.39
CA LYS A 104 -21.21 -9.95 3.18
C LYS A 104 -20.30 -9.85 1.96
N PRO A 105 -20.25 -8.67 1.30
CA PRO A 105 -19.32 -8.41 0.20
C PRO A 105 -17.86 -8.68 0.59
N SER A 106 -17.05 -9.05 -0.40
CA SER A 106 -15.62 -9.34 -0.25
C SER A 106 -14.86 -8.26 0.51
N GLU A 107 -15.20 -6.99 0.28
CA GLU A 107 -14.58 -5.82 0.91
C GLU A 107 -14.79 -5.82 2.43
N VAL A 108 -15.98 -6.19 2.90
CA VAL A 108 -16.31 -6.28 4.33
C VAL A 108 -15.56 -7.46 4.97
N GLN A 109 -15.42 -8.57 4.25
CA GLN A 109 -14.64 -9.72 4.72
C GLN A 109 -13.15 -9.39 4.84
N VAL A 110 -12.61 -8.60 3.91
CA VAL A 110 -11.23 -8.09 3.96
C VAL A 110 -11.07 -7.09 5.11
N GLN A 111 -12.05 -6.20 5.33
CA GLN A 111 -12.07 -5.29 6.49
C GLN A 111 -12.11 -6.05 7.82
N ALA A 112 -12.76 -7.22 7.89
CA ALA A 112 -12.70 -8.08 9.06
C ALA A 112 -11.26 -8.51 9.38
N ARG A 113 -10.47 -8.88 8.36
CA ARG A 113 -9.04 -9.20 8.53
C ARG A 113 -8.26 -8.00 9.04
N PHE A 114 -8.53 -6.81 8.52
CA PHE A 114 -7.92 -5.56 8.99
C PHE A 114 -8.22 -5.30 10.47
N ILE A 115 -9.48 -5.37 10.90
CA ILE A 115 -9.84 -5.14 12.31
C ILE A 115 -9.18 -6.16 13.23
N VAL A 116 -9.16 -7.44 12.85
CA VAL A 116 -8.44 -8.46 13.64
C VAL A 116 -6.94 -8.11 13.72
N ALA A 117 -6.29 -7.77 12.60
CA ALA A 117 -4.88 -7.37 12.62
C ALA A 117 -4.64 -6.14 13.52
N ALA A 118 -5.50 -5.13 13.44
CA ALA A 118 -5.39 -3.91 14.24
C ALA A 118 -5.62 -4.17 15.74
N TYR A 119 -6.63 -4.96 16.10
CA TYR A 119 -6.91 -5.32 17.50
C TYR A 119 -5.79 -6.18 18.09
N ASN A 120 -5.23 -7.09 17.31
CA ASN A 120 -4.06 -7.86 17.72
C ASN A 120 -2.86 -6.95 18.00
N ILE A 121 -2.59 -5.96 17.13
CA ILE A 121 -1.56 -4.95 17.39
C ILE A 121 -1.90 -4.13 18.64
N ALA A 122 -3.16 -3.76 18.86
CA ALA A 122 -3.57 -3.05 20.07
C ALA A 122 -3.33 -3.86 21.35
N ILE A 123 -3.48 -5.19 21.28
CA ILE A 123 -3.23 -6.10 22.42
C ILE A 123 -1.73 -6.17 22.75
N HIS A 124 -0.86 -6.25 21.74
CA HIS A 124 0.57 -6.51 21.94
C HIS A 124 1.45 -5.25 21.91
N THR A 125 1.09 -4.26 21.09
CA THR A 125 1.88 -3.04 20.84
C THR A 125 0.97 -1.79 20.70
N PRO A 126 0.35 -1.31 21.81
CA PRO A 126 -0.62 -0.20 21.76
C PRO A 126 -0.10 1.10 21.11
N SER A 127 1.21 1.37 21.17
CA SER A 127 1.83 2.56 20.58
C SER A 127 1.73 2.62 19.06
N ILE A 128 1.70 1.47 18.37
CA ILE A 128 1.50 1.42 16.91
C ILE A 128 0.07 1.87 16.57
N ILE A 129 -0.92 1.47 17.37
CA ILE A 129 -2.31 1.87 17.15
C ILE A 129 -2.50 3.36 17.40
N GLN A 130 -1.84 3.94 18.40
CA GLN A 130 -1.85 5.40 18.57
C GLN A 130 -1.23 6.13 17.37
N THR A 131 -0.16 5.57 16.80
CA THR A 131 0.44 6.09 15.55
C THR A 131 -0.57 6.04 14.41
N ILE A 132 -1.25 4.91 14.18
CA ILE A 132 -2.27 4.77 13.13
C ILE A 132 -3.44 5.74 13.36
N LEU A 133 -3.94 5.88 14.59
CA LEU A 133 -5.03 6.80 14.93
C LEU A 133 -4.67 8.28 14.71
N SER A 134 -3.38 8.62 14.67
CA SER A 134 -2.88 9.97 14.36
C SER A 134 -2.85 10.30 12.86
N LEU A 135 -3.11 9.31 11.99
CA LEU A 135 -3.16 9.50 10.54
C LEU A 135 -4.45 10.23 10.10
N HIS A 136 -4.51 10.65 8.84
CA HIS A 136 -5.70 11.32 8.29
C HIS A 136 -6.86 10.32 8.06
N GLY A 137 -8.11 10.80 8.10
CA GLY A 137 -9.34 10.01 7.86
C GLY A 137 -10.36 10.15 8.99
N ASP A 138 -11.61 10.44 8.64
CA ASP A 138 -12.70 10.60 9.59
C ASP A 138 -13.77 9.51 9.35
N PRO A 139 -14.23 8.79 10.39
CA PRO A 139 -15.30 7.82 10.23
C PRO A 139 -16.62 8.41 9.72
N ASN A 140 -16.82 9.72 9.85
CA ASN A 140 -18.03 10.40 9.35
C ASN A 140 -17.97 10.76 7.87
N ASP A 141 -16.85 10.52 7.19
CA ASP A 141 -16.72 10.78 5.75
C ASP A 141 -17.63 9.87 4.91
N HIS A 142 -18.02 8.70 5.45
CA HIS A 142 -18.89 7.76 4.75
C HIS A 142 -19.67 6.85 5.73
N ASP A 143 -21.00 6.85 5.66
CA ASP A 143 -21.88 6.10 6.59
C ASP A 143 -21.54 4.60 6.67
N SER A 144 -21.16 3.99 5.55
CA SER A 144 -20.78 2.57 5.52
C SER A 144 -19.58 2.23 6.41
N ILE A 145 -18.70 3.18 6.75
CA ILE A 145 -17.57 2.96 7.66
C ILE A 145 -18.10 2.63 9.05
N VAL A 146 -19.04 3.43 9.55
CA VAL A 146 -19.62 3.27 10.90
C VAL A 146 -20.44 1.99 10.97
N ASP A 147 -21.23 1.68 9.94
CA ASP A 147 -22.05 0.48 9.90
C ASP A 147 -21.21 -0.80 9.82
N ASN A 148 -20.18 -0.82 8.96
CA ASN A 148 -19.25 -1.93 8.89
C ASN A 148 -18.49 -2.09 10.22
N ALA A 149 -18.06 -0.99 10.84
CA ALA A 149 -17.37 -1.04 12.12
C ALA A 149 -18.24 -1.65 13.24
N LYS A 150 -19.51 -1.23 13.36
CA LYS A 150 -20.45 -1.80 14.33
C LYS A 150 -20.65 -3.29 14.09
N PHE A 151 -20.90 -3.67 12.83
CA PHE A 151 -21.09 -5.06 12.44
C PHE A 151 -19.85 -5.91 12.76
N LEU A 152 -18.67 -5.52 12.28
CA LEU A 152 -17.43 -6.26 12.51
C LEU A 152 -17.05 -6.33 13.99
N HIS A 153 -17.21 -5.23 14.72
CA HIS A 153 -16.94 -5.21 16.15
C HIS A 153 -17.86 -6.15 16.92
N SER A 154 -19.15 -6.25 16.56
CA SER A 154 -20.07 -7.18 17.21
C SER A 154 -19.66 -8.65 17.07
N LEU A 155 -18.99 -9.00 15.96
CA LEU A 155 -18.49 -10.35 15.71
C LEU A 155 -17.15 -10.64 16.39
N ILE A 156 -16.30 -9.63 16.55
CA ILE A 156 -14.92 -9.79 17.04
C ILE A 156 -14.82 -9.57 18.55
N SER A 157 -15.64 -8.66 19.11
CA SER A 157 -15.60 -8.30 20.54
C SER A 157 -15.77 -9.48 21.51
N PRO A 158 -16.57 -10.53 21.25
CA PRO A 158 -16.70 -11.66 22.18
C PRO A 158 -15.40 -12.45 22.39
N PHE A 159 -14.44 -12.32 21.47
CA PHE A 159 -13.14 -12.99 21.55
C PHE A 159 -12.05 -12.11 22.14
N CYS A 160 -12.32 -10.82 22.37
CA CYS A 160 -11.32 -9.89 22.88
C CYS A 160 -10.97 -10.21 24.35
N PRO A 161 -9.70 -10.02 24.76
CA PRO A 161 -9.32 -10.22 26.15
C PRO A 161 -10.15 -9.33 27.10
N PRO A 162 -10.57 -9.82 28.29
CA PRO A 162 -11.47 -9.06 29.19
C PRO A 162 -10.94 -7.70 29.65
N ASN A 163 -9.62 -7.53 29.62
CA ASN A 163 -8.92 -6.30 29.99
C ASN A 163 -8.81 -5.28 28.83
N MET A 164 -9.31 -5.61 27.64
CA MET A 164 -9.27 -4.76 26.46
C MET A 164 -10.63 -4.12 26.19
N ASN A 165 -10.71 -2.80 26.35
CA ASN A 165 -11.91 -2.02 26.07
C ASN A 165 -11.95 -1.57 24.61
N PHE A 166 -12.07 -2.51 23.67
CA PHE A 166 -12.33 -2.18 22.28
C PHE A 166 -13.79 -1.79 22.07
N SER A 167 -14.04 -0.90 21.12
CA SER A 167 -15.38 -0.39 20.83
C SER A 167 -15.62 -0.28 19.33
N ALA A 168 -16.89 -0.17 18.92
CA ALA A 168 -17.24 0.04 17.52
C ALA A 168 -16.71 1.40 17.01
N GLU A 169 -16.62 2.41 17.87
CA GLU A 169 -16.06 3.72 17.54
C GLU A 169 -14.56 3.64 17.25
N LEU A 170 -13.82 2.80 18.01
CA LEU A 170 -12.41 2.53 17.71
C LEU A 170 -12.28 1.84 16.35
N ALA A 171 -13.09 0.81 16.07
CA ALA A 171 -13.09 0.14 14.77
C ALA A 171 -13.38 1.12 13.62
N ALA A 172 -14.37 2.01 13.78
CA ALA A 172 -14.72 3.01 12.77
C ALA A 172 -13.56 3.97 12.48
N LYS A 173 -12.90 4.47 13.53
CA LYS A 173 -11.69 5.30 13.40
C LYS A 173 -10.61 4.56 12.63
N LEU A 174 -10.32 3.31 13.00
CA LEU A 174 -9.27 2.50 12.35
C LEU A 174 -9.58 2.27 10.87
N ILE A 175 -10.82 1.93 10.50
CA ILE A 175 -11.23 1.74 9.10
C ILE A 175 -11.06 3.04 8.31
N ALA A 176 -11.45 4.19 8.88
CA ALA A 176 -11.25 5.48 8.24
C ALA A 176 -9.77 5.79 7.99
N LYS A 177 -8.87 5.43 8.94
CA LYS A 177 -7.42 5.59 8.76
C LYS A 177 -6.89 4.65 7.69
N GLU A 178 -7.27 3.38 7.71
CA GLU A 178 -6.82 2.41 6.71
C GLU A 178 -7.18 2.88 5.29
N ARG A 179 -8.43 3.28 5.05
CA ARG A 179 -8.93 3.69 3.73
C ARG A 179 -8.05 4.73 3.03
N LEU A 180 -7.52 5.71 3.77
CA LEU A 180 -6.76 6.83 3.19
C LEU A 180 -5.23 6.64 3.25
N ASN A 181 -4.76 5.64 4.00
CA ASN A 181 -3.34 5.49 4.31
C ASN A 181 -2.78 4.11 3.92
N SER A 182 -3.60 3.21 3.37
CA SER A 182 -3.15 1.89 2.95
C SER A 182 -2.45 1.92 1.59
N PHE A 183 -1.35 1.16 1.53
CA PHE A 183 -0.62 0.80 0.34
C PHE A 183 -0.95 -0.65 -0.02
N CYS A 184 -0.66 -1.04 -1.26
CA CYS A 184 -0.97 -2.37 -1.77
C CYS A 184 0.30 -3.11 -2.17
N LEU A 185 0.50 -4.31 -1.64
CA LEU A 185 1.39 -5.30 -2.25
C LEU A 185 0.62 -5.97 -3.39
N MET A 186 1.22 -5.98 -4.58
CA MET A 186 0.56 -6.41 -5.81
C MET A 186 1.05 -7.80 -6.22
N GLU A 187 0.20 -8.55 -6.93
CA GLU A 187 0.62 -9.82 -7.55
C GLU A 187 1.82 -9.67 -8.49
N PRO A 188 2.62 -10.70 -8.79
CA PRO A 188 3.66 -10.61 -9.81
C PRO A 188 3.13 -10.10 -11.16
N TYR A 189 3.96 -9.35 -11.89
CA TYR A 189 3.59 -8.85 -13.21
C TYR A 189 3.59 -9.95 -14.26
N SER A 190 2.53 -9.97 -15.07
CA SER A 190 2.37 -10.87 -16.21
C SER A 190 2.00 -10.04 -17.46
N PRO A 191 2.87 -9.98 -18.49
CA PRO A 191 2.62 -9.21 -19.71
C PRO A 191 1.30 -9.59 -20.40
N LYS A 192 0.98 -10.88 -20.41
CA LYS A 192 -0.21 -11.47 -21.04
C LYS A 192 -1.29 -11.88 -20.02
N GLY A 193 -1.09 -11.53 -18.76
CA GLY A 193 -2.01 -11.88 -17.68
C GLY A 193 -3.14 -10.86 -17.52
N PRO A 194 -4.09 -11.14 -16.61
CA PRO A 194 -5.06 -10.14 -16.20
C PRO A 194 -4.36 -8.92 -15.57
N GLN A 195 -5.12 -7.84 -15.41
CA GLN A 195 -4.69 -6.69 -14.61
C GLN A 195 -4.29 -7.19 -13.20
N ARG A 196 -3.11 -6.77 -12.72
CA ARG A 196 -2.59 -7.20 -11.41
C ARG A 196 -3.59 -6.89 -10.30
N SER A 197 -3.90 -7.92 -9.52
CA SER A 197 -4.70 -7.82 -8.30
C SER A 197 -3.81 -7.50 -7.09
N ILE A 198 -4.47 -7.10 -6.01
CA ILE A 198 -3.85 -6.80 -4.72
C ILE A 198 -3.69 -8.11 -3.95
N LYS A 199 -2.49 -8.36 -3.44
CA LYS A 199 -2.13 -9.50 -2.60
C LYS A 199 -2.36 -9.18 -1.11
N ALA A 200 -1.99 -7.98 -0.70
CA ALA A 200 -2.09 -7.50 0.68
C ALA A 200 -2.19 -5.98 0.74
N TYR A 201 -2.73 -5.52 1.85
CA TYR A 201 -2.75 -4.11 2.24
C TYR A 201 -1.76 -3.87 3.36
N VAL A 202 -1.14 -2.69 3.34
CA VAL A 202 -0.06 -2.31 4.24
C VAL A 202 -0.20 -0.87 4.68
N ILE A 203 0.05 -0.59 5.95
CA ILE A 203 0.20 0.78 6.44
C ILE A 203 1.67 0.98 6.84
N TYR A 204 2.30 1.99 6.25
CA TYR A 204 3.65 2.45 6.61
C TYR A 204 3.53 3.83 7.24
N HIS A 205 4.28 4.15 8.30
CA HIS A 205 4.08 5.43 8.98
C HIS A 205 4.55 6.60 8.12
N LYS A 206 5.84 6.64 7.80
CA LYS A 206 6.47 7.77 7.11
C LYS A 206 5.97 7.89 5.68
N ALA A 207 5.72 6.77 5.01
CA ALA A 207 5.26 6.79 3.62
C ALA A 207 3.87 7.44 3.43
N THR A 208 3.01 7.44 4.47
CA THR A 208 1.68 8.08 4.38
C THR A 208 1.73 9.60 4.27
N PHE A 209 2.87 10.23 4.58
CA PHE A 209 3.05 11.68 4.48
C PHE A 209 3.49 12.16 3.09
N PHE A 210 3.72 11.25 2.12
CA PHE A 210 3.92 11.67 0.73
C PHE A 210 2.58 12.08 0.12
N ASN A 211 2.45 13.36 -0.19
CA ASN A 211 1.29 13.87 -0.92
C ASN A 211 1.31 13.43 -2.39
N HIS A 212 0.14 13.55 -3.01
CA HIS A 212 -0.04 13.25 -4.42
C HIS A 212 0.47 14.38 -5.33
N ASP A 213 1.12 14.01 -6.43
CA ASP A 213 1.22 14.82 -7.65
C ASP A 213 1.04 13.93 -8.89
N CYS A 214 0.39 14.45 -9.95
CA CYS A 214 0.22 13.72 -11.20
C CYS A 214 1.50 13.70 -12.06
N ILE A 215 2.49 14.53 -11.71
CA ILE A 215 3.87 14.54 -12.21
C ILE A 215 4.81 14.48 -11.00
N PRO A 216 4.87 13.32 -10.33
CA PRO A 216 5.59 13.18 -9.07
C PRO A 216 7.11 13.32 -9.28
N ASN A 217 7.82 13.66 -8.20
CA ASN A 217 9.28 13.65 -8.18
C ASN A 217 9.85 12.41 -7.48
N ALA A 218 9.01 11.58 -6.86
CA ALA A 218 9.37 10.31 -6.25
C ALA A 218 8.42 9.17 -6.68
N CYS A 219 8.90 7.94 -6.58
CA CYS A 219 8.17 6.74 -6.93
C CYS A 219 8.37 5.66 -5.86
N ARG A 220 7.31 4.89 -5.58
CA ARG A 220 7.39 3.72 -4.68
C ARG A 220 7.86 2.48 -5.43
N PHE A 221 8.72 1.70 -4.82
CA PHE A 221 9.16 0.37 -5.24
C PHE A 221 8.85 -0.63 -4.13
N ASP A 222 8.34 -1.78 -4.53
CA ASP A 222 8.05 -2.91 -3.65
C ASP A 222 8.89 -4.10 -4.12
N TYR A 223 9.87 -4.54 -3.32
CA TYR A 223 10.83 -5.59 -3.68
C TYR A 223 10.45 -6.97 -3.13
N VAL A 224 9.16 -7.26 -3.16
CA VAL A 224 8.62 -8.55 -2.74
C VAL A 224 9.28 -9.65 -3.59
N GLU A 225 9.72 -10.72 -2.93
CA GLU A 225 10.35 -11.91 -3.52
C GLU A 225 11.83 -11.78 -3.89
N ASN A 226 12.49 -10.65 -3.60
CA ASN A 226 13.91 -10.47 -3.92
C ASN A 226 14.88 -11.16 -2.94
N GLY A 227 14.47 -11.37 -1.69
CA GLY A 227 15.30 -12.01 -0.65
C GLY A 227 15.08 -13.51 -0.50
N GLU A 228 15.76 -14.11 0.49
CA GLU A 228 15.60 -15.52 0.86
C GLU A 228 14.36 -15.81 1.74
N PRO A 229 13.81 -17.04 1.75
CA PRO A 229 12.72 -17.45 2.65
C PRO A 229 12.99 -17.06 4.11
N GLY A 230 12.13 -16.24 4.71
CA GLY A 230 12.34 -15.69 6.07
C GLY A 230 12.99 -14.31 6.14
N ASP A 231 13.27 -13.67 5.01
CA ASP A 231 13.63 -12.25 4.97
C ASP A 231 12.50 -11.39 5.53
N GLU A 232 12.83 -10.57 6.53
CA GLU A 232 11.92 -9.66 7.23
C GLU A 232 11.68 -8.37 6.43
N HIS A 233 12.53 -8.08 5.45
CA HIS A 233 12.45 -6.89 4.59
C HIS A 233 11.64 -7.13 3.30
N ASN A 234 11.03 -8.32 3.15
CA ASN A 234 10.28 -8.70 1.94
C ASN A 234 9.04 -7.82 1.68
N THR A 235 8.59 -7.08 2.69
CA THR A 235 7.43 -6.18 2.62
C THR A 235 7.81 -4.75 2.96
N ASP A 236 9.08 -4.37 2.82
CA ASP A 236 9.50 -2.98 2.98
C ASP A 236 9.08 -2.16 1.75
N ILE A 237 8.63 -0.92 1.99
CA ILE A 237 8.46 0.09 0.94
C ILE A 237 9.77 0.84 0.73
N VAL A 238 10.10 1.08 -0.54
CA VAL A 238 11.25 1.91 -0.93
C VAL A 238 10.75 3.09 -1.74
N ILE A 239 11.06 4.32 -1.32
CA ILE A 239 10.76 5.54 -2.09
C ILE A 239 12.04 6.06 -2.71
N ARG A 240 12.00 6.22 -4.04
CA ARG A 240 13.14 6.68 -4.84
C ARG A 240 12.78 7.90 -5.67
N LEU A 241 13.72 8.83 -5.81
CA LEU A 241 13.55 10.00 -6.65
C LEU A 241 13.56 9.66 -8.14
N ILE A 242 12.64 10.27 -8.89
CA ILE A 242 12.52 10.19 -10.35
C ILE A 242 13.45 11.23 -11.01
N LYS A 243 13.58 12.40 -10.39
CA LYS A 243 14.37 13.54 -10.84
C LYS A 243 15.09 14.20 -9.66
N ASP A 244 16.02 15.11 -9.94
CA ASP A 244 16.62 15.95 -8.90
C ASP A 244 15.52 16.79 -8.23
N VAL A 245 15.70 17.04 -6.93
CA VAL A 245 14.77 17.81 -6.10
C VAL A 245 15.58 18.81 -5.31
N ASP A 246 15.27 20.08 -5.47
CA ASP A 246 15.95 21.17 -4.77
C ASP A 246 15.49 21.26 -3.31
N VAL A 247 16.37 21.72 -2.43
CA VAL A 247 16.03 22.03 -1.04
C VAL A 247 14.78 22.92 -0.95
N GLY A 248 13.90 22.62 0.00
CA GLY A 248 12.63 23.33 0.19
C GLY A 248 11.48 22.85 -0.71
N SER A 249 11.74 21.96 -1.69
CA SER A 249 10.69 21.39 -2.52
C SER A 249 9.92 20.28 -1.81
N GLU A 250 8.61 20.20 -2.04
CA GLU A 250 7.77 19.09 -1.59
C GLU A 250 8.13 17.82 -2.37
N ILE A 251 8.23 16.69 -1.68
CA ILE A 251 8.41 15.38 -2.27
C ILE A 251 7.03 14.71 -2.38
N CYS A 252 6.63 14.39 -3.60
CA CYS A 252 5.33 13.83 -3.92
C CYS A 252 5.48 12.50 -4.66
N ILE A 253 4.57 11.57 -4.39
CA ILE A 253 4.38 10.34 -5.16
C ILE A 253 3.07 10.42 -5.96
N SER A 254 2.87 9.51 -6.91
CA SER A 254 1.54 9.33 -7.51
C SER A 254 0.77 8.22 -6.80
N TYR A 255 -0.50 8.44 -6.49
CA TYR A 255 -1.36 7.45 -5.81
C TYR A 255 -1.89 6.38 -6.79
N PHE A 256 -1.74 6.63 -8.08
CA PHE A 256 -2.11 5.72 -9.17
C PHE A 256 -1.04 5.72 -10.27
N ARG A 257 -1.19 4.87 -11.29
CA ARG A 257 -0.34 4.90 -12.49
C ARG A 257 -0.44 6.26 -13.18
N ILE A 258 0.71 6.90 -13.43
CA ILE A 258 0.79 8.28 -13.94
C ILE A 258 0.23 8.46 -15.36
N ASN A 259 0.02 7.38 -16.12
CA ASN A 259 -0.47 7.47 -17.51
C ASN A 259 -1.99 7.66 -17.65
N LYS A 260 -2.75 7.78 -16.56
CA LYS A 260 -4.21 7.98 -16.58
C LYS A 260 -4.62 9.35 -17.12
N ASP A 261 -5.76 9.43 -17.81
CA ASP A 261 -6.36 10.66 -18.33
C ASP A 261 -6.92 11.56 -17.21
N TYR A 262 -7.16 12.84 -17.55
CA TYR A 262 -7.56 13.86 -16.58
C TYR A 262 -8.84 13.51 -15.79
N LEU A 263 -9.89 13.09 -16.50
CA LEU A 263 -11.18 12.80 -15.88
C LEU A 263 -11.08 11.59 -14.96
N THR A 264 -10.36 10.55 -15.36
CA THR A 264 -10.10 9.38 -14.52
C THR A 264 -9.31 9.75 -13.27
N ARG A 265 -8.25 10.57 -13.39
CA ARG A 265 -7.46 11.01 -12.22
C ARG A 265 -8.32 11.82 -11.25
N LYS A 266 -9.08 12.80 -11.76
CA LYS A 266 -9.98 13.63 -10.94
C LYS A 266 -11.01 12.81 -10.20
N ARG A 267 -11.61 11.82 -10.87
CA ARG A 267 -12.59 10.91 -10.27
C ARG A 267 -11.97 10.09 -9.14
N ILE A 268 -10.84 9.42 -9.38
CA ILE A 268 -10.15 8.61 -8.36
C ILE A 268 -9.80 9.46 -7.13
N LEU A 269 -9.22 10.64 -7.31
CA LEU A 269 -8.82 11.50 -6.19
C LEU A 269 -10.01 12.00 -5.36
N MET A 270 -11.16 12.23 -6.00
CA MET A 270 -12.36 12.64 -5.28
C MET A 270 -13.02 11.46 -4.56
N GLU A 271 -13.22 10.33 -5.24
CA GLU A 271 -13.93 9.15 -4.71
C GLU A 271 -13.12 8.44 -3.61
N ASP A 272 -11.81 8.28 -3.82
CA ASP A 272 -10.96 7.48 -2.93
C ASP A 272 -10.30 8.35 -1.83
N TYR A 273 -9.97 9.61 -2.15
CA TYR A 273 -9.19 10.48 -1.27
C TYR A 273 -9.87 11.81 -0.87
N GLY A 274 -11.04 12.14 -1.44
CA GLY A 274 -11.79 13.32 -1.07
C GLY A 274 -11.18 14.68 -1.46
N PHE A 275 -10.29 14.74 -2.47
CA PHE A 275 -9.69 16.02 -2.89
C PHE A 275 -9.57 16.20 -4.41
N SER A 276 -9.44 17.46 -4.84
CA SER A 276 -9.13 17.83 -6.23
C SER A 276 -7.65 18.21 -6.36
N CYS A 277 -6.92 17.54 -7.24
CA CYS A 277 -5.51 17.86 -7.48
C CYS A 277 -5.35 19.14 -8.31
N ALA A 278 -4.52 20.06 -7.81
CA ALA A 278 -4.18 21.33 -8.44
C ALA A 278 -2.71 21.39 -8.93
N CYS A 279 -2.10 20.24 -9.24
CA CYS A 279 -0.77 20.19 -9.87
C CYS A 279 -0.80 20.83 -11.27
N ASP A 280 0.39 21.17 -11.80
CA ASP A 280 0.50 21.86 -13.08
C ASP A 280 -0.10 21.06 -14.23
N ARG A 281 0.06 19.73 -14.21
CA ARG A 281 -0.60 18.86 -15.20
C ARG A 281 -2.12 18.98 -15.15
N CYS A 282 -2.73 18.94 -13.97
CA CYS A 282 -4.18 19.06 -13.87
C CYS A 282 -4.68 20.45 -14.29
N LYS A 283 -3.94 21.52 -13.98
CA LYS A 283 -4.29 22.90 -14.41
C LYS A 283 -4.26 23.04 -15.93
N ILE A 284 -3.27 22.44 -16.58
CA ILE A 284 -3.12 22.49 -18.03
C ILE A 284 -4.19 21.61 -18.70
N GLU A 285 -4.29 20.33 -18.30
CA GLU A 285 -5.23 19.38 -18.92
C GLU A 285 -6.71 19.73 -18.69
N ALA A 286 -7.04 20.52 -17.66
CA ALA A 286 -8.41 21.00 -17.43
C ALA A 286 -8.95 21.90 -18.56
N ASN A 287 -8.06 22.53 -19.32
CA ASN A 287 -8.40 23.45 -20.41
C ASN A 287 -7.95 22.91 -21.79
N TRP A 288 -7.61 21.62 -21.88
CA TRP A 288 -7.20 21.01 -23.14
C TRP A 288 -8.35 20.94 -24.14
N ASN A 289 -8.07 21.40 -25.36
CA ASN A 289 -8.94 21.26 -26.52
C ASN A 289 -8.37 20.17 -27.45
N ASP A 290 -9.22 19.34 -28.02
CA ASP A 290 -8.85 18.16 -28.83
C ASP A 290 -8.08 18.47 -30.15
N GLY A 291 -7.77 19.75 -30.44
CA GLY A 291 -7.13 20.20 -31.68
C GLY A 291 -5.74 20.83 -31.53
N GLU A 292 -5.18 20.95 -30.31
CA GLU A 292 -3.88 21.58 -30.09
C GLU A 292 -2.73 20.56 -30.09
N ASN A 293 -1.61 20.90 -30.73
CA ASN A 293 -0.40 20.10 -30.63
C ASN A 293 0.26 20.29 -29.26
N ASN A 294 0.06 19.31 -28.39
CA ASN A 294 0.51 19.32 -26.99
C ASN A 294 1.83 18.56 -26.75
N SER A 295 2.54 18.15 -27.81
CA SER A 295 3.75 17.31 -27.72
C SER A 295 4.86 17.89 -26.86
N ASP A 296 4.99 19.22 -26.85
CA ASP A 296 6.12 19.92 -26.24
C ASP A 296 5.85 20.33 -24.79
N LEU A 297 4.67 19.98 -24.26
CA LEU A 297 4.31 20.29 -22.88
C LEU A 297 5.20 19.49 -21.90
N PRO A 298 5.70 20.12 -20.82
CA PRO A 298 6.64 19.47 -19.90
C PRO A 298 6.15 18.14 -19.32
N HIS A 299 4.85 18.03 -19.04
CA HIS A 299 4.27 16.81 -18.50
C HIS A 299 4.10 15.71 -19.55
N VAL A 300 3.95 16.03 -20.84
CA VAL A 300 3.93 15.05 -21.94
C VAL A 300 5.33 14.45 -22.11
N ILE A 301 6.36 15.28 -22.08
CA ILE A 301 7.78 14.85 -22.09
C ILE A 301 8.09 14.00 -20.85
N PHE A 302 7.59 14.39 -19.68
CA PHE A 302 7.76 13.59 -18.46
C PHE A 302 7.14 12.19 -18.61
N LEU A 303 5.91 12.11 -19.11
CA LEU A 303 5.20 10.83 -19.26
C LEU A 303 5.87 9.94 -20.32
N SER A 304 6.32 10.49 -21.44
CA SER A 304 7.01 9.71 -22.48
C SER A 304 8.33 9.10 -21.98
N LYS A 305 9.02 9.81 -21.08
CA LYS A 305 10.26 9.34 -20.46
C LYS A 305 10.02 8.31 -19.35
N PHE A 306 9.11 8.62 -18.42
CA PHE A 306 8.98 7.91 -17.15
C PHE A 306 7.81 6.91 -17.07
N VAL A 307 7.02 6.74 -18.14
CA VAL A 307 6.05 5.64 -18.22
C VAL A 307 6.72 4.43 -18.89
N CYS A 308 6.56 3.26 -18.26
CA CYS A 308 7.04 2.01 -18.81
C CYS A 308 6.24 1.61 -20.06
N ASP A 309 6.95 1.28 -21.13
CA ASP A 309 6.44 0.92 -22.46
C ASP A 309 6.11 -0.57 -22.60
N LYS A 310 6.40 -1.38 -21.57
CA LYS A 310 6.02 -2.81 -21.57
C LYS A 310 4.50 -2.95 -21.59
N GLU A 311 4.04 -3.88 -22.43
CA GLU A 311 2.65 -4.28 -22.56
C GLU A 311 2.01 -4.55 -21.19
N ASN A 312 0.80 -4.05 -20.93
CA ASN A 312 0.09 -4.24 -19.66
C ASN A 312 0.83 -3.74 -18.38
N CYS A 313 1.89 -2.94 -18.52
CA CYS A 313 2.64 -2.42 -17.38
C CYS A 313 2.18 -1.01 -16.97
N ALA A 314 2.54 -0.01 -17.78
CA ALA A 314 2.35 1.42 -17.50
C ALA A 314 2.81 1.86 -16.09
N GLY A 315 3.81 1.15 -15.52
CA GLY A 315 4.46 1.51 -14.28
C GLY A 315 5.32 2.76 -14.44
N THR A 316 5.73 3.34 -13.32
CA THR A 316 6.60 4.52 -13.31
C THR A 316 8.05 4.07 -13.28
N LEU A 317 8.86 4.63 -14.15
CA LEU A 317 10.29 4.44 -14.25
C LEU A 317 11.01 5.46 -13.35
N ALA A 318 12.00 5.03 -12.60
CA ALA A 318 12.92 5.92 -11.89
C ALA A 318 14.37 5.44 -12.09
N PRO A 319 15.37 6.33 -12.09
CA PRO A 319 16.77 5.92 -12.20
C PRO A 319 17.16 4.90 -11.12
N LEU A 320 18.10 4.01 -11.43
CA LEU A 320 18.73 3.18 -10.40
C LEU A 320 19.45 4.06 -9.37
N PRO A 321 19.62 3.58 -8.13
CA PRO A 321 20.41 4.29 -7.12
C PRO A 321 21.79 4.70 -7.65
N PRO A 322 22.24 5.94 -7.38
CA PRO A 322 23.56 6.39 -7.77
C PRO A 322 24.64 5.44 -7.26
N LYS A 323 25.65 5.18 -8.09
CA LYS A 323 26.86 4.45 -7.69
C LYS A 323 28.02 5.44 -7.65
N ASP A 324 28.73 5.49 -6.53
CA ASP A 324 29.88 6.38 -6.34
C ASP A 324 29.60 7.87 -6.61
N GLY A 325 28.34 8.30 -6.39
CA GLY A 325 27.89 9.68 -6.63
C GLY A 325 27.48 9.98 -8.07
N GLU A 326 27.61 9.03 -9.01
CA GLU A 326 27.22 9.20 -10.40
C GLU A 326 25.75 8.80 -10.63
N LYS A 327 25.05 9.61 -11.43
CA LYS A 327 23.66 9.34 -11.82
C LYS A 327 23.60 8.13 -12.74
N SER A 328 22.64 7.23 -12.50
CA SER A 328 22.39 6.14 -13.42
C SER A 328 21.61 6.63 -14.64
N ASN A 329 22.07 6.25 -15.83
CA ASN A 329 21.29 6.35 -17.06
C ASN A 329 20.36 5.14 -17.25
N VAL A 330 20.25 4.23 -16.28
CA VAL A 330 19.34 3.09 -16.32
C VAL A 330 18.16 3.39 -15.42
N LEU A 331 16.96 3.32 -16.00
CA LEU A 331 15.69 3.44 -15.30
C LEU A 331 15.14 2.06 -14.99
N GLU A 332 14.56 1.89 -13.80
CA GLU A 332 13.87 0.68 -13.37
C GLU A 332 12.37 0.98 -13.23
N CYS A 333 11.53 0.09 -13.76
CA CYS A 333 10.10 0.20 -13.61
C CYS A 333 9.65 -0.33 -12.26
N ASN A 334 8.96 0.50 -11.48
CA ASN A 334 8.44 0.12 -10.17
C ASN A 334 7.36 -0.95 -10.16
N PHE A 335 6.82 -1.28 -11.35
CA PHE A 335 5.70 -2.18 -11.50
C PHE A 335 6.16 -3.54 -12.02
N CYS A 336 6.91 -3.59 -13.12
CA CYS A 336 7.36 -4.84 -13.72
C CYS A 336 8.86 -5.15 -13.53
N GLY A 337 9.63 -4.26 -12.90
CA GLY A 337 11.08 -4.40 -12.74
C GLY A 337 11.89 -4.24 -14.02
N ASN A 338 11.26 -3.91 -15.17
CA ASN A 338 11.99 -3.73 -16.43
C ASN A 338 13.02 -2.61 -16.33
N LEU A 339 14.20 -2.87 -16.87
CA LEU A 339 15.27 -1.88 -17.02
C LEU A 339 15.20 -1.23 -18.41
N LYS A 340 15.32 0.10 -18.46
CA LYS A 340 15.36 0.91 -19.69
C LYS A 340 16.57 1.83 -19.62
N VAL A 341 17.42 1.80 -20.64
CA VAL A 341 18.49 2.79 -20.77
C VAL A 341 17.88 4.10 -21.25
N ASP A 342 18.10 5.16 -20.50
CA ASP A 342 17.74 6.52 -20.88
C ASP A 342 18.74 7.01 -21.93
N SER A 343 18.30 7.05 -23.18
CA SER A 343 19.07 7.55 -24.32
C SER A 343 18.92 9.06 -24.52
N SER A 344 18.30 9.76 -23.57
CA SER A 344 18.27 11.23 -23.56
C SER A 344 19.70 11.74 -23.35
N PRO A 345 20.22 12.66 -24.18
CA PRO A 345 21.54 13.27 -23.97
C PRO A 345 21.66 14.05 -22.66
#